data_AF-U4KH35-F1
#
_entry.id   AF-U4KH35-F1
#
_cell.length_a   1.000
_cell.length_b   1.000
_cell.length_c   1.000
_cell.angle_alpha   90.00
_cell.angle_beta   90.00
_cell.angle_gamma   90.00
#
_symmetry.space_group_name_H-M   'P 1'
#
loop_
_entity.id
_entity.type
_entity.pdbx_description
1 polymer ?
#
loop_
_entity_poly.entity_id
_entity_poly.type
_entity_poly.pdbx_seq_one_letter_code
_entity_poly.pdbx_strand_id
1 'polypeptide(L)'
;MGLFSRLFGGSKEQVVQEAEPVEYKGYLIYQEPKAEGGQYRIAGRITKEFESGEVKTHTFIRSDVLASEQDANEFMLKKAQMFIDQMGDSIFN
;
A
#
# COMPACT_ATOMS: atom_id res chain seq x y z
N MET A 1 -21.15 28.65 24.56
CA MET A 1 -20.66 27.30 24.96
C MET A 1 -19.93 26.68 23.79
N GLY A 2 -18.64 26.38 23.96
CA GLY A 2 -17.88 25.31 23.29
C GLY A 2 -17.74 25.32 21.76
N LEU A 3 -16.73 26.02 21.25
CA LEU A 3 -16.26 26.03 19.86
C LEU A 3 -15.04 25.11 19.72
N PHE A 4 -15.14 23.79 19.97
CA PHE A 4 -13.97 22.88 19.87
C PHE A 4 -14.35 21.40 19.62
N SER A 5 -14.77 21.03 18.42
CA SER A 5 -14.82 19.60 18.03
C SER A 5 -14.37 19.39 16.59
N ARG A 6 -13.25 20.02 16.26
CA ARG A 6 -12.53 19.86 15.00
C ARG A 6 -11.14 19.28 15.30
N LEU A 7 -11.09 18.01 15.71
CA LEU A 7 -9.82 17.29 15.97
C LEU A 7 -9.93 15.76 16.10
N PHE A 8 -11.01 15.13 15.61
CA PHE A 8 -10.98 13.68 15.39
C PHE A 8 -10.85 13.39 13.89
N GLY A 9 -9.65 13.72 13.39
CA GLY A 9 -9.07 13.10 12.21
C GLY A 9 -8.68 11.66 12.53
N GLY A 10 -9.67 10.81 12.75
CA GLY A 10 -9.47 9.37 12.63
C GLY A 10 -9.57 9.06 11.15
N SER A 11 -8.43 9.07 10.46
CA SER A 11 -8.31 8.53 9.10
C SER A 11 -9.03 7.20 9.10
N LYS A 12 -10.23 7.19 8.49
CA LYS A 12 -11.03 5.99 8.35
C LYS A 12 -10.12 4.94 7.75
N GLU A 13 -9.79 3.97 8.57
CA GLU A 13 -9.31 2.65 8.23
C GLU A 13 -10.23 2.17 7.12
N GLN A 14 -9.80 2.43 5.87
CA GLN A 14 -10.45 1.85 4.73
C GLN A 14 -10.08 0.38 4.83
N VAL A 15 -11.03 -0.37 5.38
CA VAL A 15 -11.16 -1.82 5.27
C VAL A 15 -11.21 -2.14 3.78
N VAL A 16 -10.06 -2.13 3.13
CA VAL A 16 -9.88 -2.63 1.77
C VAL A 16 -9.52 -4.09 1.96
N GLN A 17 -10.53 -4.92 1.68
CA GLN A 17 -10.50 -6.33 1.28
C GLN A 17 -9.18 -7.07 1.53
N GLU A 18 -9.23 -7.99 2.50
CA GLU A 18 -8.58 -9.31 2.62
C GLU A 18 -7.40 -9.70 1.70
N ALA A 19 -6.53 -8.77 1.31
CA ALA A 19 -5.22 -9.08 0.77
C ALA A 19 -4.28 -9.30 1.95
N GLU A 20 -3.76 -10.52 2.11
CA GLU A 20 -2.81 -10.85 3.16
C GLU A 20 -1.58 -9.93 3.03
N PRO A 21 -1.34 -9.03 4.01
CA PRO A 21 -0.20 -8.15 3.92
C PRO A 21 1.07 -8.96 4.13
N VAL A 22 2.04 -8.74 3.25
CA VAL A 22 3.38 -9.30 3.42
C VAL A 22 4.22 -8.28 4.16
N GLU A 23 4.69 -8.68 5.34
CA GLU A 23 5.63 -7.86 6.11
C GLU A 23 7.03 -7.93 5.49
N TYR A 24 7.63 -6.76 5.25
CA TYR A 24 8.98 -6.63 4.75
C TYR A 24 9.66 -5.43 5.40
N LYS A 25 10.72 -5.65 6.20
CA LYS A 25 11.51 -4.59 6.85
C LYS A 25 10.69 -3.59 7.70
N GLY A 26 9.59 -4.05 8.31
CA GLY A 26 8.68 -3.19 9.07
C GLY A 26 7.69 -2.39 8.21
N TYR A 27 7.59 -2.71 6.92
CA TYR A 27 6.55 -2.23 6.01
C TYR A 27 5.56 -3.37 5.75
N LEU A 28 4.28 -3.05 5.67
CA LEU A 28 3.21 -3.97 5.30
C LEU A 28 2.85 -3.75 3.82
N ILE A 29 3.09 -4.77 3.00
CA ILE A 29 2.86 -4.73 1.56
C ILE A 29 1.57 -5.47 1.24
N TYR A 30 0.56 -4.75 0.79
CA TYR A 30 -0.71 -5.30 0.35
C TYR A 30 -0.70 -5.41 -1.17
N GLN A 31 -0.83 -6.64 -1.67
CA GLN A 31 -0.91 -6.91 -3.10
C GLN A 31 -2.36 -6.78 -3.52
N GLU A 32 -2.68 -5.75 -4.31
CA GLU A 32 -4.06 -5.47 -4.75
C GLU A 32 -4.06 -5.23 -6.27
N PRO A 33 -3.77 -6.28 -7.06
CA PRO A 33 -3.69 -6.18 -8.50
C PRO A 33 -5.04 -5.75 -9.06
N LYS A 34 -5.03 -4.83 -10.02
CA LYS A 34 -6.27 -4.31 -10.62
C LYS A 34 -6.54 -4.98 -11.96
N ALA A 35 -7.65 -5.71 -12.05
CA ALA A 35 -8.10 -6.28 -13.31
C ALA A 35 -8.54 -5.15 -14.28
N GLU A 36 -7.89 -5.08 -15.44
CA GLU A 36 -8.15 -4.11 -16.50
C GLU A 36 -8.11 -4.83 -17.87
N GLY A 37 -9.26 -4.93 -18.54
CA GLY A 37 -9.34 -5.44 -19.92
C GLY A 37 -8.90 -6.89 -20.12
N GLY A 38 -8.98 -7.74 -19.09
CA GLY A 38 -8.50 -9.14 -19.14
C GLY A 38 -7.01 -9.30 -18.76
N GLN A 39 -6.38 -8.23 -18.30
CA GLN A 39 -5.05 -8.24 -17.70
C GLN A 39 -5.14 -7.72 -16.27
N TYR A 40 -4.07 -7.89 -15.49
CA TYR A 40 -3.94 -7.49 -14.10
C TYR A 40 -2.81 -6.48 -13.99
N ARG A 41 -3.16 -5.24 -13.68
CA ARG A 41 -2.22 -4.18 -13.38
C ARG A 41 -1.54 -4.46 -12.05
N ILE A 42 -0.22 -4.32 -12.04
CA ILE A 42 0.56 -4.39 -10.81
C ILE A 42 0.22 -3.17 -9.96
N ALA A 43 -0.55 -3.41 -8.91
CA ALA A 43 -1.03 -2.40 -8.00
C ALA A 43 -1.08 -2.94 -6.57
N GLY A 44 -1.01 -2.03 -5.61
CA GLY A 44 -1.29 -2.30 -4.21
C GLY A 44 -0.85 -1.14 -3.33
N ARG A 45 -0.64 -1.42 -2.05
CA ARG A 45 -0.32 -0.37 -1.07
C ARG A 45 0.74 -0.84 -0.10
N ILE A 46 1.55 0.11 0.33
CA ILE A 46 2.60 -0.08 1.31
C ILE A 46 2.20 0.75 2.52
N THR A 47 2.04 0.10 3.67
CA THR A 47 1.70 0.76 4.93
C THR A 47 2.86 0.62 5.89
N LYS A 48 3.16 1.67 6.65
CA LYS A 48 4.15 1.61 7.72
C LYS A 48 3.68 2.44 8.90
N GLU A 49 3.83 1.86 10.08
CA GLU A 49 3.69 2.59 11.35
C GLU A 49 5.03 3.24 11.69
N PHE A 50 5.00 4.54 11.91
CA PHE A 50 6.16 5.32 12.32
C PHE A 50 6.25 5.39 13.84
N GLU A 51 7.44 5.60 14.38
CA GLU A 51 7.68 5.75 15.83
C GLU A 51 6.88 6.91 16.46
N SER A 52 6.41 7.88 15.65
CA SER A 52 5.49 8.94 16.10
C SER A 52 4.07 8.44 16.43
N GLY A 53 3.77 7.16 16.17
CA GLY A 53 2.43 6.57 16.25
C GLY A 53 1.55 6.87 15.03
N GLU A 54 2.13 7.45 13.98
CA GLU A 54 1.41 7.74 12.73
C GLU A 54 1.53 6.56 11.76
N VAL A 55 0.39 6.07 11.28
CA VAL A 55 0.34 5.08 10.20
C VAL A 55 0.31 5.82 8.87
N LYS A 56 1.36 5.68 8.06
CA LYS A 56 1.35 6.21 6.70
C LYS A 56 1.10 5.08 5.70
N THR A 57 0.34 5.42 4.66
CA THR A 57 0.02 4.51 3.56
C THR A 57 0.46 5.15 2.25
N HIS A 58 1.14 4.39 1.41
CA HIS A 58 1.56 4.78 0.08
C HIS A 58 0.95 3.83 -0.94
N THR A 59 0.25 4.38 -1.92
CA THR A 59 -0.35 3.61 -2.99
C THR A 59 0.67 3.35 -4.10
N PHE A 60 1.01 2.10 -4.31
CA PHE A 60 1.94 1.65 -5.34
C PHE A 60 1.17 1.19 -6.58
N ILE A 61 1.23 1.95 -7.67
CA ILE A 61 0.59 1.59 -8.95
C ILE A 61 1.63 1.66 -10.05
N ARG A 62 1.67 0.60 -10.87
CA ARG A 62 2.53 0.51 -12.05
C ARG A 62 1.70 0.58 -13.32
N SER A 63 2.31 1.07 -14.40
CA SER A 63 1.70 1.04 -15.73
C SER A 63 1.74 -0.36 -16.35
N ASP A 64 2.61 -1.23 -15.84
CA ASP A 64 2.77 -2.61 -16.27
C ASP A 64 1.54 -3.45 -15.90
N VAL A 65 1.07 -4.27 -16.85
CA VAL A 65 -0.07 -5.19 -16.71
C VAL A 65 0.37 -6.60 -17.12
N LEU A 66 -0.13 -7.62 -16.41
CA LEU A 66 0.19 -9.03 -16.65
C LEU A 66 -1.07 -9.83 -16.99
N ALA A 67 -0.94 -10.94 -17.70
CA ALA A 67 -2.10 -11.77 -18.04
C ALA A 67 -2.63 -12.58 -16.84
N SER A 68 -1.78 -12.86 -15.85
CA SER A 68 -2.10 -13.65 -14.66
C SER A 68 -2.10 -12.78 -13.41
N GLU A 69 -3.11 -12.99 -12.56
CA GLU A 69 -3.21 -12.35 -11.25
C GLU A 69 -2.07 -12.75 -10.32
N GLN A 70 -1.70 -14.04 -10.34
CA GLN A 70 -0.62 -14.56 -9.50
C GLN A 70 0.72 -13.92 -9.86
N ASP A 71 0.99 -13.76 -11.16
CA ASP A 71 2.19 -13.05 -11.61
C ASP A 71 2.12 -11.59 -11.17
N ALA A 72 0.97 -10.92 -11.29
CA ALA A 72 0.80 -9.54 -10.84
C ALA A 72 1.07 -9.37 -9.34
N ASN A 73 0.65 -10.33 -8.52
CA ASN A 73 0.92 -10.38 -7.08
C ASN A 73 2.41 -10.55 -6.78
N GLU A 74 3.06 -11.54 -7.39
CA GLU A 74 4.50 -11.77 -7.22
C GLU A 74 5.34 -10.58 -7.67
N PHE A 75 5.02 -10.00 -8.82
CA PHE A 75 5.71 -8.83 -9.34
C PHE A 75 5.42 -7.60 -8.49
N MET A 76 4.19 -7.40 -8.00
CA MET A 76 3.87 -6.35 -7.04
C MET A 76 4.79 -6.47 -5.84
N LEU A 77 4.84 -7.64 -5.21
CA LEU A 77 5.63 -7.86 -4.00
C LEU A 77 7.11 -7.58 -4.24
N LYS A 78 7.71 -8.18 -5.27
CA LYS A 78 9.13 -7.98 -5.62
C LYS A 78 9.42 -6.51 -5.92
N LYS A 79 8.54 -5.82 -6.65
CA LYS A 79 8.72 -4.39 -6.99
C LYS A 79 8.56 -3.49 -5.77
N ALA A 80 7.61 -3.78 -4.88
CA ALA A 80 7.42 -3.07 -3.63
C ALA A 80 8.64 -3.22 -2.73
N GLN A 81 9.19 -4.44 -2.59
CA GLN A 81 10.44 -4.68 -1.84
C GLN A 81 11.61 -3.88 -2.40
N MET A 82 11.83 -3.94 -3.73
CA MET A 82 12.88 -3.15 -4.38
C MET A 82 12.67 -1.64 -4.19
N PHE A 83 11.42 -1.17 -4.27
CA PHE A 83 11.07 0.24 -4.09
C PHE A 83 11.35 0.69 -2.65
N ILE A 84 11.00 -0.13 -1.65
CA ILE A 84 11.35 0.07 -0.24
C ILE A 84 12.86 0.09 -0.06
N ASP A 85 13.60 -0.80 -0.72
CA ASP A 85 15.06 -0.83 -0.61
C ASP A 85 15.73 0.41 -1.22
N GLN A 86 15.14 0.98 -2.27
CA GLN A 86 15.68 2.17 -2.95
C GLN A 86 15.27 3.48 -2.27
N MET A 87 14.02 3.60 -1.85
CA MET A 87 13.44 4.86 -1.34
C MET A 87 13.37 4.89 0.19
N GLY A 88 13.20 3.73 0.83
CA GLY A 88 13.04 3.58 2.28
C GLY A 88 11.85 4.40 2.80
N ASP A 89 12.11 5.21 3.82
CA ASP A 89 11.10 6.08 4.43
C ASP A 89 10.67 7.24 3.53
N SER A 90 11.43 7.55 2.47
CA SER A 90 11.09 8.60 1.51
C SER A 90 9.84 8.28 0.71
N ILE A 91 9.36 7.03 0.73
CA ILE A 91 8.10 6.61 0.10
C ILE A 91 6.89 7.39 0.66
N PHE A 92 6.97 7.81 1.93
CA PHE A 92 5.87 8.44 2.64
C PHE A 92 6.06 9.94 2.89
N ASN A 93 7.01 10.54 2.16
CA ASN A 93 7.32 11.95 2.22
C ASN A 93 6.55 12.74 1.15
#